data_AF-A0A0D6KU25-F1
#
_entry.id   AF-A0A0D6KU25-F1
#
_cell.length_a   1.000
_cell.length_b   1.000
_cell.length_c   1.000
_cell.angle_alpha   90.00
_cell.angle_beta   90.00
_cell.angle_gamma   90.00
#
_symmetry.space_group_name_H-M   'P 1'
#
loop_
_entity.id
_entity.type
_entity.pdbx_description
1 polymer ?
#
loop_
_entity_poly.entity_id
_entity_poly.type
_entity_poly.pdbx_seq_one_letter_code
_entity_poly.pdbx_strand_id
1 'polypeptide(L)'
;MTKWFSAPQAIVFARVTKIAQTTFAAAIAFNLGMNPTLAGDPFRPDKPHEIGDKTEAAFKAVFQKGNYQEAERYLNQAISSEPNEPLAYAMKASLAYANKDFTSLDTYSKKTLETGQKLIEKDPLRGNLYTAVGNFLEGATMITREGAGGAAQALSRLRQVYQYLDKAEAVSANDPEVNLIRGYMDLLLAVNLPFSNPDEAIQRLENNAAPKYLADRGIALGYRDLKNYSQALEYANRALKSTSENPELYYLKAQILHAQGKRDNNRELIKEAIANFDTALSKKSQLPASLVQQIESERNNANNRLKSFS
;
A
#
# COMPACT_ATOMS: atom_id res chain seq x y z
N MET A 1 82.67 -42.16 26.29
CA MET A 1 82.64 -42.12 24.81
C MET A 1 81.34 -42.72 24.36
N THR A 2 80.56 -41.96 23.56
CA THR A 2 79.57 -42.42 22.54
C THR A 2 78.45 -43.37 23.00
N LYS A 3 77.19 -43.26 22.62
CA LYS A 3 76.42 -42.50 21.64
C LYS A 3 74.96 -42.84 21.99
N TRP A 4 74.06 -41.87 22.07
CA TRP A 4 72.99 -41.69 21.07
C TRP A 4 72.30 -42.99 20.66
N PHE A 5 71.06 -43.17 21.11
CA PHE A 5 69.94 -43.64 20.29
C PHE A 5 68.66 -43.06 20.86
N SER A 6 68.25 -41.91 20.32
CA SER A 6 66.97 -41.27 20.64
C SER A 6 65.84 -42.11 20.04
N ALA A 7 64.89 -42.44 20.91
CA ALA A 7 63.71 -43.25 20.62
C ALA A 7 62.70 -42.55 19.69
N PRO A 8 61.96 -43.29 18.87
CA PRO A 8 60.66 -42.84 18.39
C PRO A 8 59.64 -43.05 19.52
N GLN A 9 59.06 -41.97 20.04
CA GLN A 9 58.00 -42.09 21.05
C GLN A 9 56.70 -42.60 20.42
N ALA A 10 56.44 -43.86 20.74
CA ALA A 10 55.21 -44.38 21.32
C ALA A 10 53.89 -44.10 20.58
N ILE A 11 53.53 -45.12 19.79
CA ILE A 11 52.15 -45.57 19.62
C ILE A 11 51.60 -45.97 20.99
N VAL A 12 50.49 -45.39 21.42
CA VAL A 12 49.61 -45.97 22.45
C VAL A 12 48.23 -46.19 21.86
N PHE A 13 47.90 -47.47 21.80
CA PHE A 13 46.60 -48.03 21.45
C PHE A 13 45.58 -47.85 22.59
N ALA A 14 44.39 -47.40 22.19
CA ALA A 14 43.05 -47.90 22.54
C ALA A 14 42.65 -48.20 24.01
N ARG A 15 41.47 -47.67 24.42
CA ARG A 15 40.18 -48.42 24.50
C ARG A 15 39.01 -47.48 24.88
N VAL A 16 37.97 -47.36 24.04
CA VAL A 16 36.64 -48.04 24.07
C VAL A 16 35.73 -47.44 25.19
N THR A 17 34.53 -46.89 24.95
CA THR A 17 33.38 -47.49 24.23
C THR A 17 32.36 -46.45 23.72
N LYS A 18 31.61 -46.87 22.69
CA LYS A 18 30.56 -46.20 21.90
C LYS A 18 29.38 -45.65 22.72
N ILE A 19 28.70 -44.61 22.20
CA ILE A 19 27.28 -44.63 21.75
C ILE A 19 26.95 -43.42 20.85
N ALA A 20 26.32 -43.75 19.71
CA ALA A 20 25.40 -43.00 18.83
C ALA A 20 25.81 -41.72 18.05
N GLN A 21 26.06 -41.97 16.76
CA GLN A 21 25.39 -41.42 15.55
C GLN A 21 25.63 -39.97 15.07
N THR A 22 25.55 -39.87 13.73
CA THR A 22 25.57 -38.69 12.83
C THR A 22 26.99 -38.19 12.49
N THR A 23 27.37 -37.89 11.25
CA THR A 23 26.66 -37.27 10.12
C THR A 23 27.29 -37.68 8.77
N PHE A 24 26.44 -37.84 7.75
CA PHE A 24 26.85 -37.94 6.34
C PHE A 24 27.04 -36.51 5.82
N ALA A 25 28.28 -36.04 5.68
CA ALA A 25 28.57 -34.72 5.11
C ALA A 25 28.84 -34.86 3.61
N ALA A 26 27.77 -34.76 2.81
CA ALA A 26 27.88 -34.51 1.39
C ALA A 26 28.31 -33.05 1.19
N ALA A 27 29.51 -32.85 0.65
CA ALA A 27 29.98 -31.56 0.16
C ALA A 27 29.23 -31.22 -1.13
N ILE A 28 28.06 -30.61 -1.02
CA ILE A 28 27.42 -29.89 -2.12
C ILE A 28 28.03 -28.48 -2.12
N ALA A 29 28.71 -28.15 -3.21
CA ALA A 29 29.18 -26.81 -3.49
C ALA A 29 28.02 -25.83 -3.41
N PHE A 30 28.07 -24.96 -2.39
CA PHE A 30 27.10 -23.93 -2.11
C PHE A 30 27.33 -22.75 -3.07
N ASN A 31 26.93 -22.89 -4.33
CA ASN A 31 26.62 -21.74 -5.18
C ASN A 31 25.19 -21.30 -4.89
N LEU A 32 24.93 -20.81 -3.67
CA LEU A 32 23.86 -19.85 -3.48
C LEU A 32 24.43 -18.49 -3.86
N GLY A 33 24.31 -18.16 -5.15
CA GLY A 33 24.22 -16.77 -5.55
C GLY A 33 23.07 -16.17 -4.76
N MET A 34 23.39 -15.51 -3.65
CA MET A 34 22.54 -14.46 -3.12
C MET A 34 22.53 -13.38 -4.20
N ASN A 35 21.66 -13.55 -5.20
CA ASN A 35 21.04 -12.37 -5.75
C ASN A 35 20.39 -11.71 -4.53
N PRO A 36 20.72 -10.46 -4.18
CA PRO A 36 19.80 -9.73 -3.33
C PRO A 36 18.48 -9.84 -4.08
N THR A 37 17.54 -10.59 -3.53
CA THR A 37 16.14 -10.41 -3.91
C THR A 37 15.90 -8.97 -3.51
N LEU A 38 16.08 -8.05 -4.47
CA LEU A 38 15.46 -6.74 -4.41
C LEU A 38 14.03 -7.07 -3.99
N ALA A 39 13.62 -6.60 -2.80
CA ALA A 39 12.23 -6.67 -2.43
C ALA A 39 11.43 -6.25 -3.66
N GLY A 40 10.40 -7.01 -3.99
CA GLY A 40 9.65 -6.78 -5.21
C GLY A 40 9.04 -5.39 -5.17
N ASP A 41 9.63 -4.43 -5.88
CA ASP A 41 9.01 -3.14 -6.14
C ASP A 41 7.59 -3.44 -6.68
N PRO A 42 6.52 -3.13 -5.91
CA PRO A 42 5.18 -3.56 -6.26
C PRO A 42 4.63 -2.78 -7.47
N PHE A 43 5.34 -1.74 -7.89
CA PHE A 43 4.98 -0.87 -9.00
C PHE A 43 5.72 -1.24 -10.29
N ARG A 44 6.96 -1.76 -10.20
CA ARG A 44 7.86 -1.94 -11.37
C ARG A 44 8.38 -3.39 -11.47
N PRO A 45 7.76 -4.26 -12.30
CA PRO A 45 8.22 -5.64 -12.47
C PRO A 45 9.52 -5.77 -13.27
N ASP A 46 9.74 -4.92 -14.28
CA ASP A 46 10.88 -5.06 -15.20
C ASP A 46 12.14 -4.31 -14.76
N LYS A 47 11.98 -3.25 -13.96
CA LYS A 47 13.06 -2.39 -13.43
C LYS A 47 12.72 -1.95 -12.01
N PRO A 48 12.77 -2.87 -11.04
CA PRO A 48 12.41 -2.55 -9.66
C PRO A 48 13.38 -1.54 -9.08
N HIS A 49 12.84 -0.55 -8.36
CA HIS A 49 13.65 0.29 -7.49
C HIS A 49 13.85 -0.43 -6.14
N GLU A 50 14.92 -0.09 -5.43
CA GLU A 50 15.19 -0.69 -4.12
C GLU A 50 14.11 -0.25 -3.12
N ILE A 51 13.29 -1.21 -2.70
CA ILE A 51 12.35 -1.09 -1.60
C ILE A 51 12.77 -2.12 -0.55
N GLY A 52 12.54 -1.83 0.73
CA GLY A 52 12.81 -2.81 1.78
C GLY A 52 11.74 -3.90 1.87
N ASP A 53 12.13 -5.14 2.18
CA ASP A 53 11.24 -6.31 2.27
C ASP A 53 10.06 -6.09 3.22
N LYS A 54 10.26 -5.38 4.34
CA LYS A 54 9.20 -5.09 5.31
C LYS A 54 8.24 -4.04 4.78
N THR A 55 8.74 -3.04 4.07
CA THR A 55 7.91 -2.07 3.37
C THR A 55 7.06 -2.73 2.29
N GLU A 56 7.64 -3.60 1.47
CA GLU A 56 6.88 -4.37 0.47
C GLU A 56 5.80 -5.26 1.14
N ALA A 57 6.17 -5.98 2.21
CA ALA A 57 5.23 -6.82 2.94
C ALA A 57 4.08 -6.01 3.54
N ALA A 58 4.37 -4.82 4.08
CA ALA A 58 3.34 -3.89 4.53
C ALA A 58 2.44 -3.44 3.39
N PHE A 59 3.01 -3.05 2.24
CA PHE A 59 2.27 -2.63 1.05
C PHE A 59 1.28 -3.72 0.62
N LYS A 60 1.75 -4.96 0.47
CA LYS A 60 0.91 -6.10 0.11
C LYS A 60 -0.18 -6.36 1.17
N ALA A 61 0.16 -6.26 2.45
CA ALA A 61 -0.80 -6.45 3.53
C ALA A 61 -1.95 -5.43 3.45
N VAL A 62 -1.67 -4.13 3.26
CA VAL A 62 -2.74 -3.12 3.09
C VAL A 62 -3.46 -3.30 1.77
N PHE A 63 -2.75 -3.21 0.66
CA PHE A 63 -3.37 -2.96 -0.63
C PHE A 63 -3.87 -4.23 -1.32
N GLN A 64 -3.14 -5.35 -1.17
CA GLN A 64 -3.53 -6.61 -1.78
C GLN A 64 -4.47 -7.41 -0.88
N LYS A 65 -4.21 -7.44 0.44
CA LYS A 65 -4.98 -8.25 1.38
C LYS A 65 -6.07 -7.47 2.13
N GLY A 66 -5.98 -6.14 2.23
CA GLY A 66 -6.84 -5.34 3.10
C GLY A 66 -6.65 -5.64 4.60
N ASN A 67 -5.43 -6.05 4.98
CA ASN A 67 -5.06 -6.45 6.34
C ASN A 67 -4.21 -5.39 7.04
N TYR A 68 -4.89 -4.46 7.71
CA TYR A 68 -4.29 -3.31 8.38
C TYR A 68 -3.49 -3.71 9.63
N GLN A 69 -3.93 -4.76 10.34
CA GLN A 69 -3.20 -5.25 11.52
C GLN A 69 -1.86 -5.89 11.12
N GLU A 70 -1.85 -6.69 10.06
CA GLU A 70 -0.61 -7.27 9.52
C GLU A 70 0.32 -6.18 8.97
N ALA A 71 -0.24 -5.21 8.24
CA ALA A 71 0.52 -4.09 7.72
C ALA A 71 1.22 -3.28 8.83
N GLU A 72 0.50 -2.95 9.91
CA GLU A 72 1.06 -2.22 11.05
C GLU A 72 2.27 -2.96 11.66
N ARG A 73 2.20 -4.29 11.76
CA ARG A 73 3.32 -5.11 12.25
C ARG A 73 4.54 -5.04 11.34
N TYR A 74 4.35 -5.05 10.02
CA TYR A 74 5.45 -4.91 9.07
C TYR A 74 6.02 -3.51 9.06
N LEU A 75 5.19 -2.47 9.14
CA LEU A 75 5.67 -1.08 9.18
C LEU A 75 6.48 -0.78 10.44
N ASN A 76 6.10 -1.35 11.59
CA ASN A 76 6.90 -1.21 12.81
C ASN A 76 8.28 -1.86 12.68
N GLN A 77 8.40 -2.95 11.92
CA GLN A 77 9.70 -3.53 11.56
C GLN A 77 10.45 -2.62 10.57
N ALA A 78 9.77 -2.17 9.50
CA ALA A 78 10.34 -1.33 8.45
C ALA A 78 10.94 -0.03 9.00
N ILE A 79 10.25 0.67 9.90
CA ILE A 79 10.79 1.91 10.51
C ILE A 79 12.12 1.68 11.24
N SER A 80 12.35 0.47 11.75
CA SER A 80 13.57 0.13 12.48
C SER A 80 14.68 -0.40 11.55
N SER A 81 14.33 -1.23 10.56
CA SER A 81 15.31 -1.90 9.68
C SER A 81 15.54 -1.19 8.35
N GLU A 82 14.62 -0.33 7.91
CA GLU A 82 14.59 0.37 6.62
C GLU A 82 14.39 1.87 6.84
N PRO A 83 15.22 2.54 7.68
CA PRO A 83 14.92 3.90 8.18
C PRO A 83 14.93 4.99 7.11
N ASN A 84 15.43 4.69 5.90
CA ASN A 84 15.52 5.60 4.78
C ASN A 84 14.43 5.35 3.71
N GLU A 85 13.50 4.42 3.95
CA GLU A 85 12.42 4.10 3.00
C GLU A 85 11.22 5.03 3.18
N PRO A 86 10.98 6.00 2.28
CA PRO A 86 9.90 6.97 2.44
C PRO A 86 8.49 6.36 2.36
N LEU A 87 8.30 5.25 1.63
CA LEU A 87 7.00 4.59 1.50
C LEU A 87 6.51 4.05 2.84
N ALA A 88 7.39 3.48 3.67
CA ALA A 88 7.02 3.00 5.00
C ALA A 88 6.43 4.12 5.86
N TYR A 89 7.05 5.31 5.81
CA TYR A 89 6.55 6.48 6.53
C TYR A 89 5.23 7.00 5.93
N ALA A 90 5.10 7.03 4.60
CA ALA A 90 3.86 7.44 3.95
C ALA A 90 2.68 6.52 4.34
N MET A 91 2.93 5.21 4.39
CA MET A 91 1.94 4.23 4.83
C MET A 91 1.56 4.39 6.30
N LYS A 92 2.53 4.64 7.19
CA LYS A 92 2.25 4.93 8.62
C LYS A 92 1.45 6.21 8.79
N ALA A 93 1.74 7.25 8.02
CA ALA A 93 0.96 8.48 8.02
C ALA A 93 -0.49 8.23 7.57
N SER A 94 -0.69 7.46 6.50
CA SER A 94 -2.02 7.10 6.00
C SER A 94 -2.82 6.27 7.02
N LEU A 95 -2.18 5.31 7.69
CA LEU A 95 -2.79 4.52 8.76
C LEU A 95 -3.19 5.39 9.96
N ALA A 96 -2.31 6.31 10.35
CA ALA A 96 -2.58 7.26 11.42
C ALA A 96 -3.78 8.16 11.09
N TYR A 97 -3.88 8.65 9.85
CA TYR A 97 -5.05 9.40 9.38
C TYR A 97 -6.34 8.58 9.51
N ALA A 98 -6.35 7.34 9.02
CA ALA A 98 -7.52 6.45 9.11
C ALA A 98 -7.96 6.18 10.57
N ASN A 99 -7.00 6.12 11.48
CA ASN A 99 -7.22 5.92 12.91
C ASN A 99 -7.47 7.23 13.68
N LYS A 100 -7.49 8.39 13.00
CA LYS A 100 -7.59 9.73 13.61
C LYS A 100 -6.46 10.04 14.62
N ASP A 101 -5.31 9.39 14.46
CA ASP A 101 -4.09 9.69 15.21
C ASP A 101 -3.33 10.83 14.52
N PHE A 102 -3.75 12.06 14.80
CA PHE A 102 -3.17 13.25 14.16
C PHE A 102 -1.75 13.58 14.61
N THR A 103 -1.29 12.99 15.73
CA THR A 103 0.09 13.13 16.20
C THR A 103 1.02 12.25 15.39
N SER A 104 0.67 10.97 15.20
CA SER A 104 1.43 10.07 14.34
C SER A 104 1.35 10.50 12.88
N LEU A 105 0.20 11.00 12.42
CA LEU A 105 0.06 11.57 11.07
C LEU A 105 1.11 12.65 10.82
N ASP A 106 1.19 13.67 11.67
CA ASP A 106 2.17 14.75 11.54
C ASP A 106 3.62 14.25 11.56
N THR A 107 3.92 13.35 12.51
CA THR A 107 5.26 12.76 12.67
C THR A 107 5.70 12.03 11.40
N TYR A 108 4.84 11.16 10.87
CA TYR A 108 5.20 10.34 9.72
C TYR A 108 5.06 11.10 8.38
N SER A 109 4.24 12.14 8.30
CA SER A 109 4.20 13.06 7.16
C SER A 109 5.55 13.78 6.98
N LYS A 110 6.07 14.34 8.07
CA LYS A 110 7.38 15.01 8.09
C LYS A 110 8.52 14.04 7.74
N LYS A 111 8.49 12.83 8.28
CA LYS A 111 9.49 11.79 7.94
C LYS A 111 9.42 11.39 6.47
N THR A 112 8.23 11.26 5.90
CA THR A 112 8.06 11.00 4.46
C THR A 112 8.70 12.11 3.62
N LEU A 113 8.42 13.37 3.99
CA LEU A 113 8.99 14.53 3.31
C LEU A 113 10.52 14.57 3.42
N GLU A 114 11.06 14.42 4.63
CA GLU A 114 12.50 14.47 4.89
C GLU A 114 13.26 13.36 4.15
N THR A 115 12.75 12.13 4.20
CA THR A 115 13.39 10.99 3.52
C THR A 115 13.25 11.09 2.00
N GLY A 116 12.10 11.55 1.49
CA GLY A 116 11.93 11.87 0.08
C GLY A 116 12.94 12.90 -0.42
N GLN A 117 13.13 14.00 0.32
CA GLN A 117 14.08 15.05 -0.05
C GLN A 117 15.53 14.54 -0.09
N LYS A 118 15.94 13.74 0.92
CA LYS A 118 17.27 13.12 0.95
C LYS A 118 17.47 12.11 -0.19
N LEU A 119 16.40 11.45 -0.62
CA LEU A 119 16.45 10.46 -1.70
C LEU A 119 16.68 11.08 -3.08
N ILE A 120 16.37 12.37 -3.28
CA ILE A 120 16.48 13.05 -4.59
C ILE A 120 17.87 12.91 -5.21
N GLU A 121 18.94 13.00 -4.40
CA GLU A 121 20.31 12.93 -4.91
C GLU A 121 20.67 11.55 -5.50
N LYS A 122 20.05 10.48 -4.99
CA LYS A 122 20.35 9.09 -5.38
C LYS A 122 19.34 8.52 -6.36
N ASP A 123 18.07 8.87 -6.17
CA ASP A 123 16.94 8.45 -6.97
C ASP A 123 16.00 9.65 -7.13
N PRO A 124 16.24 10.50 -8.15
CA PRO A 124 15.45 11.71 -8.35
C PRO A 124 13.99 11.40 -8.67
N LEU A 125 13.67 10.22 -9.25
CA LEU A 125 12.30 9.84 -9.53
C LEU A 125 11.52 9.62 -8.22
N ARG A 126 11.98 8.69 -7.38
CA ARG A 126 11.33 8.40 -6.09
C ARG A 126 11.48 9.54 -5.11
N GLY A 127 12.63 10.20 -5.07
CA GLY A 127 12.87 11.33 -4.19
C GLY A 127 11.90 12.48 -4.43
N ASN A 128 11.69 12.88 -5.69
CA ASN A 128 10.69 13.90 -6.02
C ASN A 128 9.26 13.40 -5.73
N LEU A 129 8.92 12.15 -6.10
CA LEU A 129 7.61 11.57 -5.82
C LEU A 129 7.27 11.59 -4.32
N TYR A 130 8.15 11.10 -3.45
CA TYR A 130 7.90 11.05 -2.01
C TYR A 130 8.02 12.42 -1.34
N THR A 131 8.76 13.36 -1.93
CA THR A 131 8.68 14.78 -1.53
C THR A 131 7.30 15.36 -1.82
N ALA A 132 6.68 15.00 -2.95
CA ALA A 132 5.31 15.39 -3.26
C ALA A 132 4.31 14.76 -2.28
N VAL A 133 4.42 13.44 -2.03
CA VAL A 133 3.56 12.72 -1.06
C VAL A 133 3.68 13.31 0.34
N GLY A 134 4.90 13.60 0.81
CA GLY A 134 5.12 14.25 2.11
C GLY A 134 4.45 15.62 2.21
N ASN A 135 4.54 16.45 1.16
CA ASN A 135 3.85 17.74 1.13
C ASN A 135 2.33 17.59 1.17
N PHE A 136 1.78 16.60 0.46
CA PHE A 136 0.34 16.33 0.48
C PHE A 136 -0.15 15.95 1.88
N LEU A 137 0.57 15.05 2.55
CA LEU A 137 0.24 14.60 3.91
C LEU A 137 0.38 15.72 4.96
N GLU A 138 1.38 16.58 4.82
CA GLU A 138 1.49 17.78 5.67
C GLU A 138 0.34 18.76 5.43
N GLY A 139 -0.07 18.96 4.18
CA GLY A 139 -1.26 19.78 3.86
C GLY A 139 -2.53 19.23 4.52
N ALA A 140 -2.72 17.90 4.50
CA ALA A 140 -3.83 17.25 5.19
C ALA A 140 -3.76 17.43 6.72
N THR A 141 -2.54 17.40 7.29
CA THR A 141 -2.31 17.66 8.72
C THR A 141 -2.71 19.09 9.11
N MET A 142 -2.36 20.08 8.29
CA MET A 142 -2.68 21.49 8.51
C MET A 142 -4.20 21.73 8.54
N ILE A 143 -4.94 21.22 7.54
CA ILE A 143 -6.41 21.34 7.49
C ILE A 143 -7.04 20.67 8.71
N THR A 144 -6.53 19.51 9.11
CA THR A 144 -7.08 18.74 10.23
C THR A 144 -6.88 19.44 11.57
N ARG A 145 -5.77 20.16 11.76
CA ARG A 145 -5.46 20.88 13.01
C ARG A 145 -6.09 22.27 13.08
N GLU A 146 -6.06 23.01 11.98
CA GLU A 146 -6.38 24.44 11.95
C GLU A 146 -7.73 24.76 11.27
N GLY A 147 -8.42 23.74 10.76
CA GLY A 147 -9.68 23.90 10.04
C GLY A 147 -9.53 24.85 8.85
N ALA A 148 -10.46 25.78 8.72
CA ALA A 148 -10.42 26.80 7.66
C ALA A 148 -9.18 27.71 7.74
N GLY A 149 -8.56 27.87 8.92
CA GLY A 149 -7.34 28.65 9.10
C GLY A 149 -6.11 28.05 8.41
N GLY A 150 -6.11 26.72 8.23
CA GLY A 150 -5.03 25.99 7.54
C GLY A 150 -5.16 25.99 6.01
N ALA A 151 -6.25 26.51 5.45
CA ALA A 151 -6.55 26.37 4.01
C ALA A 151 -5.51 27.04 3.11
N ALA A 152 -5.02 28.24 3.46
CA ALA A 152 -4.01 28.94 2.68
C ALA A 152 -2.65 28.19 2.69
N GLN A 153 -2.28 27.62 3.83
CA GLN A 153 -1.05 26.83 3.97
C GLN A 153 -1.17 25.51 3.20
N ALA A 154 -2.32 24.84 3.29
CA ALA A 154 -2.61 23.63 2.53
C ALA A 154 -2.60 23.86 1.02
N LEU A 155 -3.12 25.00 0.54
CA LEU A 155 -3.00 25.39 -0.87
C LEU A 155 -1.54 25.60 -1.28
N SER A 156 -0.73 26.20 -0.40
CA SER A 156 0.71 26.35 -0.64
C SER A 156 1.40 24.99 -0.76
N ARG A 157 1.06 24.04 0.12
CA ARG A 157 1.53 22.64 0.05
C ARG A 157 1.09 21.97 -1.24
N LEU A 158 -0.17 22.14 -1.65
CA LEU A 158 -0.68 21.55 -2.90
C LEU A 158 0.11 22.02 -4.13
N ARG A 159 0.51 23.30 -4.20
CA ARG A 159 1.40 23.77 -5.27
C ARG A 159 2.75 23.05 -5.27
N GLN A 160 3.32 22.79 -4.09
CA GLN A 160 4.57 22.03 -3.97
C GLN A 160 4.38 20.58 -4.40
N VAL A 161 3.24 19.96 -4.10
CA VAL A 161 2.92 18.61 -4.59
C VAL A 161 3.05 18.57 -6.12
N TYR A 162 2.35 19.45 -6.83
CA TYR A 162 2.41 19.48 -8.30
C TYR A 162 3.81 19.77 -8.82
N GLN A 163 4.52 20.73 -8.22
CA GLN A 163 5.91 21.03 -8.59
C GLN A 163 6.81 19.78 -8.50
N TYR A 164 6.66 18.97 -7.45
CA TYR A 164 7.48 17.77 -7.27
C TYR A 164 7.00 16.57 -8.10
N LEU A 165 5.69 16.44 -8.35
CA LEU A 165 5.18 15.45 -9.30
C LEU A 165 5.67 15.74 -10.73
N ASP A 166 5.67 17.00 -11.16
CA ASP A 166 6.18 17.40 -12.48
C ASP A 166 7.68 17.08 -12.60
N LYS A 167 8.47 17.27 -11.53
CA LYS A 167 9.89 16.87 -11.50
C LYS A 167 10.07 15.35 -11.59
N ALA A 168 9.23 14.57 -10.90
CA ALA A 168 9.28 13.10 -10.99
C ALA A 168 8.90 12.64 -12.41
N GLU A 169 7.83 13.19 -12.98
CA GLU A 169 7.37 12.88 -14.34
C GLU A 169 8.40 13.29 -15.41
N ALA A 170 9.14 14.38 -15.19
CA ALA A 170 10.25 14.78 -16.07
C ALA A 170 11.41 13.78 -16.08
N VAL A 171 11.60 13.00 -15.00
CA VAL A 171 12.59 11.90 -14.96
C VAL A 171 12.05 10.67 -15.71
N SER A 172 10.78 10.31 -15.49
CA SER A 172 10.14 9.20 -16.19
C SER A 172 8.63 9.40 -16.28
N ALA A 173 8.16 9.83 -17.47
CA ALA A 173 6.76 10.19 -17.68
C ALA A 173 5.80 8.99 -17.60
N ASN A 174 6.28 7.80 -17.97
CA ASN A 174 5.51 6.56 -17.94
C ASN A 174 5.81 5.71 -16.70
N ASP A 175 6.42 6.31 -15.66
CA ASP A 175 6.68 5.58 -14.43
C ASP A 175 5.37 5.12 -13.76
N PRO A 176 5.21 3.83 -13.41
CA PRO A 176 3.94 3.34 -12.92
C PRO A 176 3.50 3.88 -11.57
N GLU A 177 4.45 4.12 -10.67
CA GLU A 177 4.16 4.64 -9.33
C GLU A 177 3.79 6.11 -9.38
N VAL A 178 4.53 6.91 -10.17
CA VAL A 178 4.21 8.33 -10.40
C VAL A 178 2.81 8.46 -10.99
N ASN A 179 2.50 7.66 -12.02
CA ASN A 179 1.19 7.72 -12.67
C ASN A 179 0.06 7.22 -11.76
N LEU A 180 0.33 6.25 -10.87
CA LEU A 180 -0.62 5.82 -9.85
C LEU A 180 -0.94 6.98 -8.88
N ILE A 181 0.09 7.55 -8.25
CA ILE A 181 -0.10 8.60 -7.25
C ILE A 181 -0.73 9.85 -7.88
N ARG A 182 -0.20 10.34 -9.00
CA ARG A 182 -0.74 11.51 -9.70
C ARG A 182 -2.18 11.29 -10.15
N GLY A 183 -2.49 10.12 -10.71
CA GLY A 183 -3.85 9.79 -11.13
C GLY A 183 -4.86 9.81 -9.98
N TYR A 184 -4.51 9.23 -8.83
CA TYR A 184 -5.35 9.32 -7.63
C TYR A 184 -5.55 10.75 -7.14
N MET A 185 -4.49 11.56 -7.14
CA MET A 185 -4.55 12.94 -6.69
C MET A 185 -5.41 13.81 -7.62
N ASP A 186 -5.19 13.73 -8.93
CA ASP A 186 -5.93 14.50 -9.92
C ASP A 186 -7.41 14.12 -9.91
N LEU A 187 -7.74 12.85 -9.70
CA LEU A 187 -9.11 12.36 -9.58
C LEU A 187 -9.80 12.85 -8.29
N LEU A 188 -9.11 12.79 -7.15
CA LEU A 188 -9.62 13.34 -5.88
C LEU A 188 -9.95 14.83 -6.04
N LEU A 189 -9.11 15.57 -6.75
CA LEU A 189 -9.32 17.00 -6.96
C LEU A 189 -10.39 17.28 -8.01
N ALA A 190 -10.50 16.46 -9.07
CA ALA A 190 -11.45 16.69 -10.17
C ALA A 190 -12.90 16.59 -9.70
N VAL A 191 -13.16 15.67 -8.77
CA VAL A 191 -14.49 15.46 -8.19
C VAL A 191 -14.89 16.62 -7.26
N ASN A 192 -13.92 17.34 -6.70
CA ASN A 192 -14.16 18.34 -5.66
C ASN A 192 -13.85 19.79 -6.08
N LEU A 193 -13.09 19.99 -7.16
CA LEU A 193 -12.60 21.28 -7.64
C LEU A 193 -12.60 21.32 -9.18
N PRO A 194 -12.96 22.45 -9.80
CA PRO A 194 -13.15 22.57 -11.25
C PRO A 194 -11.82 22.70 -12.05
N PHE A 195 -10.71 22.16 -11.53
CA PHE A 195 -9.37 22.39 -12.09
C PHE A 195 -8.74 21.17 -12.77
N SER A 196 -9.27 19.95 -12.54
CA SER A 196 -8.75 18.74 -13.18
C SER A 196 -9.85 17.99 -13.94
N ASN A 197 -9.46 17.44 -15.10
CA ASN A 197 -10.32 16.63 -15.92
C ASN A 197 -10.31 15.18 -15.40
N PRO A 198 -11.45 14.65 -14.90
CA PRO A 198 -11.48 13.30 -14.36
C PRO A 198 -11.15 12.24 -15.43
N ASP A 199 -11.46 12.49 -16.70
CA ASP A 199 -11.18 11.53 -17.79
C ASP A 199 -9.68 11.37 -18.04
N GLU A 200 -8.90 12.46 -17.97
CA GLU A 200 -7.44 12.42 -18.09
C GLU A 200 -6.80 11.66 -16.92
N ALA A 201 -7.28 11.89 -15.70
CA ALA A 201 -6.82 11.16 -14.53
C ALA A 201 -7.13 9.65 -14.63
N ILE A 202 -8.32 9.29 -15.13
CA ILE A 202 -8.71 7.90 -15.37
C ILE A 202 -7.83 7.25 -16.45
N GLN A 203 -7.60 7.94 -17.58
CA GLN A 203 -6.74 7.43 -18.65
C GLN A 203 -5.29 7.22 -18.18
N ARG A 204 -4.78 8.14 -17.35
CA ARG A 204 -3.46 8.02 -16.72
C ARG A 204 -3.37 6.75 -15.86
N LEU A 205 -4.35 6.53 -14.99
CA LEU A 205 -4.42 5.32 -14.16
C LEU A 205 -4.53 4.07 -15.03
N GLU A 206 -5.32 4.10 -16.10
CA GLU A 206 -5.56 2.92 -16.91
C GLU A 206 -4.33 2.47 -17.70
N ASN A 207 -3.62 3.42 -18.29
CA ASN A 207 -2.58 3.14 -19.28
C ASN A 207 -1.19 3.03 -18.66
N ASN A 208 -0.92 3.81 -17.61
CA ASN A 208 0.45 3.97 -17.12
C ASN A 208 0.63 3.51 -15.67
N ALA A 209 -0.43 3.41 -14.86
CA ALA A 209 -0.29 3.09 -13.45
C ALA A 209 -0.21 1.59 -13.16
N ALA A 210 0.62 1.24 -12.19
CA ALA A 210 0.73 -0.11 -11.65
C ALA A 210 0.88 -0.05 -10.12
N PRO A 211 0.55 -1.14 -9.39
CA PRO A 211 -0.02 -2.40 -9.89
C PRO A 211 -1.46 -2.23 -10.38
N LYS A 212 -1.87 -3.03 -11.38
CA LYS A 212 -3.14 -2.81 -12.09
C LYS A 212 -4.37 -2.86 -11.18
N TYR A 213 -4.36 -3.69 -10.15
CA TYR A 213 -5.48 -3.77 -9.21
C TYR A 213 -5.69 -2.48 -8.40
N LEU A 214 -4.63 -1.72 -8.13
CA LEU A 214 -4.75 -0.40 -7.50
C LEU A 214 -5.22 0.65 -8.49
N ALA A 215 -4.71 0.62 -9.72
CA ALA A 215 -5.23 1.48 -10.78
C ALA A 215 -6.74 1.26 -10.99
N ASP A 216 -7.17 -0.01 -11.10
CA ASP A 216 -8.57 -0.37 -11.25
C ASP A 216 -9.40 0.05 -10.02
N ARG A 217 -8.88 -0.10 -8.79
CA ARG A 217 -9.53 0.41 -7.58
C ARG A 217 -9.73 1.94 -7.64
N GLY A 218 -8.71 2.68 -8.07
CA GLY A 218 -8.77 4.14 -8.19
C GLY A 218 -9.80 4.61 -9.22
N ILE A 219 -9.79 3.98 -10.40
CA ILE A 219 -10.76 4.27 -11.46
C ILE A 219 -12.19 3.96 -11.00
N ALA A 220 -12.40 2.85 -10.28
CA ALA A 220 -13.71 2.51 -9.73
C ALA A 220 -14.23 3.56 -8.75
N LEU A 221 -13.37 4.11 -7.89
CA LEU A 221 -13.71 5.23 -7.00
C LEU A 221 -14.09 6.48 -7.80
N GLY A 222 -13.32 6.82 -8.83
CA GLY A 222 -13.60 7.95 -9.70
C GLY A 222 -14.96 7.86 -10.36
N TYR A 223 -15.25 6.74 -11.04
CA TYR A 223 -16.56 6.54 -11.66
C TYR A 223 -17.70 6.48 -10.65
N ARG A 224 -17.50 5.93 -9.45
CA ARG A 224 -18.51 5.95 -8.37
C ARG A 224 -18.87 7.38 -8.01
N ASP A 225 -17.87 8.24 -7.84
CA ASP A 225 -18.05 9.62 -7.40
C ASP A 225 -18.66 10.49 -8.51
N LEU A 226 -18.34 10.18 -9.77
CA LEU A 226 -19.02 10.71 -10.96
C LEU A 226 -20.43 10.13 -11.19
N LYS A 227 -20.90 9.25 -10.30
CA LYS A 227 -22.20 8.54 -10.37
C LYS A 227 -22.37 7.65 -11.60
N ASN A 228 -21.27 7.27 -12.24
CA ASN A 228 -21.22 6.34 -13.35
C ASN A 228 -21.04 4.90 -12.84
N TYR A 229 -22.10 4.38 -12.23
CA TYR A 229 -22.02 3.13 -11.46
C TYR A 229 -21.71 1.90 -12.31
N SER A 230 -22.13 1.85 -13.58
CA SER A 230 -21.84 0.71 -14.45
C SER A 230 -20.33 0.56 -14.68
N GLN A 231 -19.64 1.66 -15.03
CA GLN A 231 -18.18 1.64 -15.19
C GLN A 231 -17.49 1.41 -13.84
N ALA A 232 -17.98 2.02 -12.76
CA ALA A 232 -17.44 1.79 -11.43
C ALA A 232 -17.46 0.30 -11.02
N LEU A 233 -18.56 -0.42 -11.31
CA LEU A 233 -18.67 -1.86 -11.05
C LEU A 233 -17.71 -2.68 -11.89
N GLU A 234 -17.51 -2.32 -13.16
CA GLU A 234 -16.58 -3.01 -14.04
C GLU A 234 -15.16 -2.98 -13.46
N TYR A 235 -14.66 -1.79 -13.11
CA TYR A 235 -13.32 -1.65 -12.54
C TYR A 235 -13.20 -2.24 -11.13
N ALA A 236 -14.24 -2.15 -10.30
CA ALA A 236 -14.25 -2.83 -9.00
C ALA A 236 -14.12 -4.36 -9.16
N ASN A 237 -14.83 -4.94 -10.13
CA ASN A 237 -14.73 -6.37 -10.45
C ASN A 237 -13.36 -6.73 -11.05
N ARG A 238 -12.76 -5.87 -11.88
CA ARG A 238 -11.39 -6.07 -12.40
C ARG A 238 -10.36 -6.12 -11.27
N ALA A 239 -10.41 -5.17 -10.33
CA ALA A 239 -9.54 -5.16 -9.16
C ALA A 239 -9.68 -6.46 -8.34
N LEU A 240 -10.92 -6.90 -8.09
CA LEU A 240 -11.23 -8.13 -7.35
C LEU A 240 -10.66 -9.41 -7.98
N LYS A 241 -10.42 -9.46 -9.30
CA LYS A 241 -9.85 -10.66 -9.96
C LYS A 241 -8.47 -11.05 -9.40
N SER A 242 -7.65 -10.06 -9.05
CA SER A 242 -6.28 -10.27 -8.53
C SER A 242 -6.17 -10.12 -7.01
N THR A 243 -7.23 -9.66 -6.35
CA THR A 243 -7.27 -9.39 -4.90
C THR A 243 -8.61 -9.84 -4.31
N SER A 244 -9.03 -11.06 -4.64
CA SER A 244 -10.31 -11.65 -4.21
C SER A 244 -10.46 -11.73 -2.70
N GLU A 245 -9.36 -11.60 -1.96
CA GLU A 245 -9.32 -11.63 -0.51
C GLU A 245 -9.43 -10.24 0.13
N ASN A 246 -9.40 -9.14 -0.62
CA ASN A 246 -9.40 -7.79 -0.05
C ASN A 246 -10.83 -7.35 0.36
N PRO A 247 -11.15 -7.22 1.66
CA PRO A 247 -12.48 -6.81 2.12
C PRO A 247 -12.89 -5.40 1.67
N GLU A 248 -11.95 -4.48 1.47
CA GLU A 248 -12.28 -3.11 1.05
C GLU A 248 -12.85 -3.05 -0.37
N LEU A 249 -12.47 -3.98 -1.25
CA LEU A 249 -13.00 -4.00 -2.61
C LEU A 249 -14.44 -4.53 -2.66
N TYR A 250 -14.79 -5.47 -1.78
CA TYR A 250 -16.19 -5.85 -1.59
C TYR A 250 -16.99 -4.71 -0.98
N TYR A 251 -16.42 -3.96 -0.04
CA TYR A 251 -17.05 -2.75 0.48
C TYR A 251 -17.28 -1.71 -0.62
N LEU A 252 -16.27 -1.40 -1.44
CA LEU A 252 -16.41 -0.49 -2.58
C LEU A 252 -17.51 -0.96 -3.55
N LYS A 253 -17.51 -2.25 -3.91
CA LYS A 253 -18.55 -2.83 -4.77
C LYS A 253 -19.93 -2.70 -4.15
N ALA A 254 -20.06 -2.96 -2.84
CA ALA A 254 -21.31 -2.79 -2.11
C ALA A 254 -21.82 -1.34 -2.16
N GLN A 255 -20.95 -0.35 -1.99
CA GLN A 255 -21.30 1.07 -2.10
C GLN A 255 -21.84 1.42 -3.49
N ILE A 256 -21.17 0.96 -4.53
CA ILE A 256 -21.56 1.20 -5.92
C ILE A 256 -22.92 0.56 -6.21
N LEU A 257 -23.09 -0.72 -5.86
CA LEU A 257 -24.35 -1.47 -6.03
C LEU A 257 -25.50 -0.82 -5.27
N HIS A 258 -25.27 -0.39 -4.03
CA HIS A 258 -26.28 0.27 -3.21
C HIS A 258 -26.71 1.61 -3.83
N ALA A 259 -25.75 2.43 -4.27
CA ALA A 259 -26.02 3.71 -4.92
C ALA A 259 -26.78 3.51 -6.24
N GLN A 260 -26.37 2.55 -7.06
CA GLN A 260 -27.05 2.22 -8.32
C GLN A 260 -28.45 1.67 -8.08
N GLY A 261 -28.62 0.70 -7.17
CA GLY A 261 -29.91 0.14 -6.82
C GLY A 261 -30.88 1.19 -6.27
N LYS A 262 -30.37 2.20 -5.54
CA LYS A 262 -31.18 3.34 -5.09
C LYS A 262 -31.62 4.21 -6.27
N ARG A 263 -30.70 4.56 -7.17
CA ARG A 263 -30.98 5.40 -8.36
C ARG A 263 -31.99 4.72 -9.29
N ASP A 264 -31.79 3.44 -9.54
CA ASP A 264 -32.53 2.67 -10.54
C ASP A 264 -33.78 2.00 -9.94
N ASN A 265 -34.04 2.22 -8.64
CA ASN A 265 -35.09 1.56 -7.86
C ASN A 265 -35.07 0.02 -8.04
N ASN A 266 -33.87 -0.56 -8.03
CA ASN A 266 -33.64 -1.97 -8.33
C ASN A 266 -33.39 -2.77 -7.06
N ARG A 267 -34.37 -3.61 -6.69
CA ARG A 267 -34.33 -4.44 -5.48
C ARG A 267 -33.17 -5.45 -5.47
N GLU A 268 -32.84 -6.05 -6.62
CA GLU A 268 -31.80 -7.07 -6.70
C GLU A 268 -30.40 -6.48 -6.50
N LEU A 269 -30.13 -5.28 -7.04
CA LEU A 269 -28.88 -4.57 -6.79
C LEU A 269 -28.69 -4.24 -5.31
N ILE A 270 -29.76 -3.89 -4.59
CA ILE A 270 -29.70 -3.65 -3.14
C ILE A 270 -29.39 -4.94 -2.38
N LYS A 271 -29.96 -6.09 -2.78
CA LYS A 271 -29.61 -7.39 -2.17
C LYS A 271 -28.15 -7.76 -2.41
N GLU A 272 -27.66 -7.57 -3.64
CA GLU A 272 -26.26 -7.82 -3.98
C GLU A 272 -25.32 -6.91 -3.16
N ALA A 273 -25.69 -5.64 -2.97
CA ALA A 273 -24.95 -4.72 -2.11
C ALA A 273 -24.82 -5.25 -0.67
N ILE A 274 -25.93 -5.72 -0.08
CA ILE A 274 -25.94 -6.31 1.27
C ILE A 274 -24.99 -7.52 1.35
N ALA A 275 -25.03 -8.42 0.36
CA ALA A 275 -24.14 -9.57 0.31
C ALA A 275 -22.65 -9.19 0.24
N ASN A 276 -22.32 -8.13 -0.52
CA ASN A 276 -20.94 -7.62 -0.58
C ASN A 276 -20.52 -6.93 0.72
N PHE A 277 -21.42 -6.20 1.39
CA PHE A 277 -21.15 -5.68 2.74
C PHE A 277 -20.87 -6.84 3.73
N ASP A 278 -21.65 -7.92 3.66
CA ASP A 278 -21.43 -9.12 4.49
C ASP A 278 -20.07 -9.77 4.22
N THR A 279 -19.66 -9.83 2.96
CA THR A 279 -18.35 -10.37 2.58
C THR A 279 -17.22 -9.50 3.14
N ALA A 280 -17.33 -8.17 3.05
CA ALA A 280 -16.36 -7.26 3.67
C ALA A 280 -16.29 -7.46 5.20
N LEU A 281 -17.45 -7.54 5.87
CA LEU A 281 -17.54 -7.70 7.33
C LEU A 281 -17.08 -9.07 7.83
N SER A 282 -17.06 -10.10 6.97
CA SER A 282 -16.49 -11.41 7.33
C SER A 282 -15.01 -11.31 7.72
N LYS A 283 -14.31 -10.26 7.26
CA LYS A 283 -12.90 -9.96 7.58
C LYS A 283 -12.74 -8.72 8.46
N LYS A 284 -13.76 -8.35 9.24
CA LYS A 284 -13.73 -7.15 10.09
C LYS A 284 -12.53 -7.06 11.04
N SER A 285 -11.93 -8.19 11.45
CA SER A 285 -10.71 -8.20 12.28
C SER A 285 -9.48 -7.66 11.57
N GLN A 286 -9.50 -7.60 10.24
CA GLN A 286 -8.42 -7.08 9.40
C GLN A 286 -8.53 -5.57 9.16
N LEU A 287 -9.69 -4.96 9.47
CA LEU A 287 -10.04 -3.59 9.14
C LEU A 287 -9.91 -2.65 10.36
N PRO A 288 -9.69 -1.35 10.16
CA PRO A 288 -9.81 -0.35 11.22
C PRO A 288 -11.23 -0.36 11.82
N ALA A 289 -11.35 -0.18 13.14
CA ALA A 289 -12.63 -0.22 13.84
C ALA A 289 -13.63 0.83 13.32
N SER A 290 -13.15 2.03 12.96
CA SER A 290 -13.95 3.09 12.36
C SER A 290 -14.56 2.66 11.02
N LEU A 291 -13.78 1.98 10.19
CA LEU A 291 -14.24 1.44 8.91
C LEU A 291 -15.28 0.34 9.11
N VAL A 292 -15.08 -0.56 10.07
CA VAL A 292 -16.07 -1.61 10.41
C VAL A 292 -17.42 -0.97 10.77
N GLN A 293 -17.42 0.03 11.64
CA GLN A 293 -18.63 0.75 12.04
C GLN A 293 -19.33 1.41 10.84
N GLN A 294 -18.56 2.00 9.93
CA GLN A 294 -19.10 2.59 8.71
C GLN A 294 -19.75 1.55 7.81
N ILE A 295 -19.09 0.41 7.58
CA ILE A 295 -19.62 -0.68 6.77
C ILE A 295 -20.93 -1.22 7.38
N GLU A 296 -20.97 -1.45 8.70
CA GLU A 296 -22.17 -1.90 9.41
C GLU A 296 -23.34 -0.90 9.26
N SER A 297 -23.06 0.39 9.39
CA SER A 297 -24.05 1.45 9.21
C SER A 297 -24.62 1.48 7.78
N GLU A 298 -23.76 1.47 6.77
CA GLU A 298 -24.17 1.48 5.37
C GLU A 298 -24.94 0.21 4.97
N ARG A 299 -24.53 -0.95 5.50
CA ARG A 299 -25.28 -2.20 5.35
C ARG A 299 -26.68 -2.11 5.96
N ASN A 300 -26.82 -1.54 7.15
CA ASN A 300 -28.12 -1.37 7.79
C ASN A 300 -29.03 -0.42 6.99
N ASN A 301 -28.45 0.64 6.41
CA ASN A 301 -29.17 1.53 5.50
C ASN A 301 -29.67 0.79 4.25
N ALA A 302 -28.83 -0.07 3.65
CA ALA A 302 -29.23 -0.91 2.52
C ALA A 302 -30.37 -1.89 2.89
N ASN A 303 -30.33 -2.49 4.09
CA ASN A 303 -31.42 -3.34 4.59
C ASN A 303 -32.73 -2.58 4.77
N ASN A 304 -32.68 -1.37 5.33
CA ASN A 304 -33.86 -0.53 5.49
C ASN A 304 -34.45 -0.14 4.14
N ARG A 305 -33.58 0.18 3.17
CA ARG A 305 -34.00 0.45 1.79
C ARG A 305 -34.65 -0.78 1.16
N LEU A 306 -34.08 -1.97 1.34
CA LEU A 306 -34.66 -3.22 0.82
C LEU A 306 -36.06 -3.48 1.38
N LYS A 307 -36.28 -3.22 2.67
CA LYS A 307 -37.61 -3.36 3.31
C LYS A 307 -38.63 -2.41 2.70
N SER A 308 -38.23 -1.18 2.33
CA SER A 308 -39.12 -0.19 1.71
C SER A 308 -39.65 -0.53 0.31
N PHE A 309 -39.14 -1.61 -0.31
CA PHE A 309 -39.70 -2.17 -1.55
C PHE A 309 -40.85 -3.14 -1.31
N SER A 310 -41.16 -3.44 -0.05
CA SER A 310 -42.26 -4.33 0.36
C SER A 310 -43.50 -3.49 0.63
#